data_AF-A0A8J6C575-F1
#
_entry.id   AF-A0A8J6C575-F1
#
_cell.length_a   1.000
_cell.length_b   1.000
_cell.length_c   1.000
_cell.angle_alpha   90.00
_cell.angle_beta   90.00
_cell.angle_gamma   90.00
#
_symmetry.space_group_name_H-M   'P 1'
#
loop_
_entity.id
_entity.type
_entity.pdbx_description
1 polymer ?
#
loop_
_entity_poly.entity_id
_entity_poly.type
_entity_poly.pdbx_seq_one_letter_code
_entity_poly.pdbx_strand_id
1 'polypeptide(L)'
;MLRAVLLLLVCALSGVAAFSAPACGAVQRRAVSASAVTMAHHVQKKATKKHNDRRPKKLSKADRNRTPPSFAVNPLAALQSEPFFTITAKASA
;
A
#
# COMPACT_ATOMS: atom_id res chain seq x y z
N MET A 1 25.08 52.47 31.89
CA MET A 1 24.51 51.14 32.20
C MET A 1 23.15 50.91 31.52
N LEU A 2 22.27 51.91 31.43
CA LEU A 2 20.97 51.79 30.75
C LEU A 2 21.03 51.29 29.29
N ARG A 3 22.02 51.74 28.50
CA ARG A 3 22.16 51.35 27.09
C ARG A 3 22.50 49.86 26.90
N ALA A 4 23.29 49.28 27.81
CA ALA A 4 23.63 47.85 27.75
C ALA A 4 22.43 46.96 28.10
N VAL A 5 21.61 47.39 29.07
CA VAL A 5 20.37 46.71 29.44
C VAL A 5 19.35 46.77 28.31
N LEU A 6 19.25 47.91 27.62
CA LEU A 6 18.33 48.08 26.49
C LEU A 6 18.71 47.18 25.30
N LEU A 7 20.01 47.02 25.01
CA LEU A 7 20.49 46.13 23.94
C LEU A 7 20.26 44.65 24.26
N LEU A 8 20.41 44.25 25.53
CA LEU A 8 20.17 42.88 25.99
C LEU A 8 18.68 42.51 25.90
N LEU A 9 17.79 43.46 26.22
CA LEU A 9 16.34 43.31 26.10
C LEU A 9 15.88 43.15 24.64
N VAL A 10 16.45 43.93 23.71
CA VAL A 10 16.14 43.82 22.28
C VAL A 10 16.61 42.48 21.69
N CYS A 11 17.82 42.02 22.04
CA CYS A 11 18.33 40.71 21.63
C CYS A 11 17.45 39.54 22.14
N ALA A 12 16.98 39.62 23.39
CA ALA A 12 16.12 38.58 23.96
C ALA A 12 14.73 38.51 23.28
N LEU A 13 14.19 39.65 22.85
CA LEU A 13 12.86 39.71 22.21
C LEU A 13 12.88 39.18 20.76
N SER A 14 13.99 39.32 20.04
CA SER A 14 14.17 38.76 18.69
C SER A 14 14.44 37.25 18.66
N GLY A 15 14.86 36.65 19.78
CA GLY A 15 15.16 35.22 19.87
C GLY A 15 13.93 34.30 19.81
N VAL A 16 12.72 34.83 20.04
CA VAL A 16 11.47 34.03 20.08
C VAL A 16 10.83 33.88 18.70
N ALA A 17 11.28 34.65 17.69
CA ALA A 17 10.71 34.62 16.34
C ALA A 17 11.40 33.62 15.38
N ALA A 18 12.47 32.95 15.82
CA ALA A 18 13.31 32.11 14.96
C ALA A 18 13.10 30.59 15.14
N PHE A 19 11.96 30.16 15.69
CA PHE A 19 11.53 28.75 15.64
C PHE A 19 10.36 28.56 14.67
N SER A 20 10.59 28.92 13.40
CA SER A 20 9.78 28.39 12.30
C SER A 20 10.52 27.21 11.69
N ALA A 21 10.32 26.02 12.28
CA ALA A 21 10.73 24.78 11.64
C ALA A 21 9.95 24.60 10.32
N PRO A 22 10.61 24.35 9.18
CA PRO A 22 9.92 23.87 8.00
C PRO A 22 9.74 22.34 8.11
N ALA A 23 8.64 21.87 7.50
CA ALA A 23 8.31 20.48 7.17
C ALA A 23 7.40 19.69 8.15
N CYS A 24 6.27 19.29 7.56
CA CYS A 24 5.41 18.16 7.89
C CYS A 24 4.62 18.17 9.22
N GLY A 25 3.37 18.62 9.13
CA GLY A 25 2.26 17.85 9.70
C GLY A 25 1.89 18.11 11.16
N ALA A 26 2.08 19.34 11.68
CA ALA A 26 1.50 19.72 12.95
C ALA A 26 0.01 20.09 12.78
N VAL A 27 -0.87 19.12 13.03
CA VAL A 27 -2.32 19.34 13.16
C VAL A 27 -2.57 20.34 14.29
N GLN A 28 -2.96 21.56 13.96
CA GLN A 28 -3.50 22.51 14.93
C GLN A 28 -4.76 21.91 15.55
N ARG A 29 -4.70 21.51 16.82
CA ARG A 29 -5.91 21.25 17.61
C ARG A 29 -6.54 22.60 17.96
N ARG A 30 -7.34 23.11 17.04
CA ARG A 30 -8.29 24.20 17.31
C ARG A 30 -9.15 23.76 18.51
N ALA A 31 -9.21 24.56 19.56
CA ALA A 31 -10.19 24.37 20.62
C ALA A 31 -11.56 24.41 19.96
N VAL A 32 -12.18 23.24 19.83
CA VAL A 32 -13.52 23.09 19.27
C VAL A 32 -14.44 23.65 20.33
N SER A 33 -14.88 24.89 20.15
CA SER A 33 -16.11 25.35 20.78
C SER A 33 -17.14 24.27 20.54
N ALA A 34 -17.78 23.76 21.59
CA ALA A 34 -18.76 22.69 21.56
C ALA A 34 -20.03 23.15 20.83
N SER A 35 -19.90 23.42 19.53
CA SER A 35 -20.98 23.59 18.60
C SER A 35 -21.42 22.18 18.22
N ALA A 36 -22.58 21.79 18.76
CA ALA A 36 -23.34 20.57 18.52
C ALA A 36 -22.59 19.51 17.70
N VAL A 37 -21.98 18.56 18.39
CA VAL A 37 -21.45 17.33 17.78
C VAL A 37 -22.64 16.60 17.16
N THR A 38 -22.89 16.86 15.88
CA THR A 38 -23.71 15.99 15.06
C THR A 38 -22.97 14.67 14.99
N MET A 39 -23.41 13.71 15.81
CA MET A 39 -22.79 12.40 15.90
C MET A 39 -22.83 11.78 14.50
N ALA A 40 -21.66 11.63 13.87
CA ALA A 40 -21.57 10.91 12.61
C ALA A 40 -22.14 9.48 12.86
N HIS A 41 -23.30 9.19 12.30
CA HIS A 41 -24.00 7.91 12.51
C HIS A 41 -23.21 6.71 11.95
N HIS A 42 -22.19 6.95 11.11
CA HIS A 42 -21.33 5.92 10.55
C HIS A 42 -19.89 6.02 11.07
N VAL A 43 -19.51 5.03 11.87
CA VAL A 43 -18.15 4.88 12.38
C VAL A 43 -17.21 4.41 11.25
N GLN A 44 -16.06 5.07 11.12
CA GLN A 44 -15.03 4.69 10.16
C GLN A 44 -14.45 3.31 10.49
N LYS A 45 -14.36 2.44 9.48
CA LYS A 45 -13.75 1.11 9.63
C LYS A 45 -12.23 1.22 9.51
N LYS A 46 -11.50 0.74 10.52
CA LYS A 46 -10.03 0.76 10.60
C LYS A 46 -9.45 -0.64 10.78
N ALA A 47 -8.12 -0.75 10.62
CA ALA A 47 -7.35 -1.98 10.79
C ALA A 47 -7.93 -3.17 10.01
N THR A 48 -8.00 -4.35 10.65
CA THR A 48 -8.50 -5.59 10.08
C THR A 48 -9.92 -5.49 9.53
N LYS A 49 -10.79 -4.68 10.14
CA LYS A 49 -12.16 -4.45 9.67
C LYS A 49 -12.17 -3.83 8.26
N LYS A 50 -11.27 -2.87 8.00
CA LYS A 50 -11.11 -2.27 6.67
C LYS A 50 -10.56 -3.27 5.65
N HIS A 51 -9.58 -4.09 6.05
CA HIS A 51 -9.00 -5.11 5.17
C HIS A 51 -10.04 -6.17 4.76
N ASN A 52 -10.83 -6.66 5.70
CA ASN A 52 -11.86 -7.67 5.44
C ASN A 52 -12.96 -7.19 4.48
N ASP A 53 -13.30 -5.91 4.57
CA ASP A 53 -14.29 -5.31 3.69
C ASP A 53 -13.76 -5.09 2.28
N ARG A 54 -12.51 -4.62 2.14
CA ARG A 54 -11.93 -4.22 0.86
C ARG A 54 -11.14 -5.31 0.14
N ARG A 55 -10.92 -6.48 0.76
CA ARG A 55 -10.18 -7.56 0.11
C ARG A 55 -10.88 -7.97 -1.20
N PRO A 56 -10.14 -8.23 -2.30
CA PRO A 56 -10.71 -8.72 -3.54
C PRO A 56 -11.48 -10.04 -3.33
N LYS A 57 -12.67 -10.17 -3.93
CA LYS A 57 -13.54 -11.34 -3.80
C LYS A 57 -14.20 -11.64 -5.15
N LYS A 58 -14.35 -12.93 -5.48
CA LYS A 58 -15.19 -13.38 -6.59
C LYS A 58 -16.65 -13.44 -6.13
N LEU A 59 -17.39 -12.34 -6.32
CA LEU A 59 -18.81 -12.26 -5.91
C LEU A 59 -19.73 -13.03 -6.86
N SER A 60 -19.49 -12.90 -8.17
CA SER A 60 -20.30 -13.55 -9.20
C SER A 60 -20.19 -15.07 -9.14
N LYS A 61 -21.32 -15.76 -9.28
CA LYS A 61 -21.36 -17.23 -9.34
C LYS A 61 -20.71 -17.76 -10.61
N ALA A 62 -20.88 -17.07 -11.74
CA ALA A 62 -20.27 -17.44 -13.00
C ALA A 62 -18.73 -17.42 -12.91
N ASP A 63 -18.16 -16.36 -12.33
CA ASP A 63 -16.69 -16.23 -12.18
C ASP A 63 -16.09 -17.25 -11.19
N ARG A 64 -16.88 -17.69 -10.20
CA ARG A 64 -16.50 -18.78 -9.29
C ARG A 64 -16.54 -20.16 -9.97
N ASN A 65 -17.43 -20.35 -10.94
CA ASN A 65 -17.66 -21.62 -11.61
C ASN A 65 -16.90 -21.74 -12.95
N ARG A 66 -15.96 -20.84 -13.27
CA ARG A 66 -15.12 -20.95 -14.46
C ARG A 66 -14.22 -22.17 -14.33
N THR A 67 -14.35 -23.11 -15.26
CA THR A 67 -13.43 -24.23 -15.43
C THR A 67 -12.40 -23.90 -16.52
N PRO A 68 -11.18 -24.45 -16.44
CA PRO A 68 -10.24 -24.33 -17.55
C PRO A 68 -10.85 -24.98 -18.81
N PRO A 69 -10.54 -24.45 -20.01
CA PRO A 69 -10.99 -25.07 -21.26
C PRO A 69 -10.36 -26.47 -21.41
N SER A 70 -11.15 -27.43 -21.90
CA SER A 70 -10.64 -28.74 -22.31
C SER A 70 -10.22 -28.66 -23.78
N PHE A 71 -8.94 -28.85 -24.05
CA PHE A 71 -8.42 -28.96 -25.42
C PHE A 71 -8.28 -30.43 -25.77
N ALA A 72 -8.56 -30.77 -27.02
CA ALA A 72 -8.25 -32.11 -27.54
C ALA A 72 -6.74 -32.33 -27.46
N VAL A 73 -6.33 -33.48 -26.93
CA VAL A 73 -4.93 -33.88 -26.95
C VAL A 73 -4.56 -34.09 -28.41
N ASN A 74 -3.61 -33.30 -28.91
CA ASN A 74 -3.13 -33.48 -30.28
C ASN A 74 -2.52 -34.89 -30.38
N PRO A 75 -3.02 -35.78 -31.25
CA PRO A 75 -2.52 -37.16 -31.34
C PRO A 75 -1.03 -37.24 -31.68
N LEU A 76 -0.46 -36.19 -32.30
CA LEU A 76 0.96 -36.10 -32.59
C LEU A 76 1.82 -35.74 -31.36
N ALA A 77 1.25 -35.11 -30.33
CA ALA A 77 1.96 -34.79 -29.09
C ALA A 77 2.14 -36.02 -28.18
N ALA A 78 1.23 -37.00 -28.27
CA ALA A 78 1.34 -38.29 -27.56
C ALA A 78 2.44 -39.20 -28.15
N LEU A 79 2.85 -38.97 -29.41
CA LEU A 79 3.93 -39.70 -30.07
C LEU A 79 5.30 -39.02 -29.91
N GLN A 80 5.36 -37.85 -29.26
CA GLN A 80 6.60 -37.09 -29.03
C GLN A 80 7.26 -37.39 -27.68
N SER A 81 6.71 -38.30 -26.86
CA SER A 81 7.31 -38.73 -25.60
C SER A 81 8.40 -39.80 -25.77
N GLU A 82 8.69 -40.23 -26.99
CA GLU A 82 9.81 -41.13 -27.27
C GLU A 82 11.14 -40.36 -27.16
N PRO A 83 12.11 -40.81 -26.33
CA PRO A 83 13.40 -40.16 -26.22
C PRO A 83 14.14 -40.24 -27.56
N PHE A 84 14.33 -39.08 -28.19
CA PHE A 84 14.77 -38.92 -29.58
C PHE A 84 16.21 -39.38 -29.89
N PHE A 85 16.98 -39.97 -28.96
CA PHE A 85 18.34 -40.41 -29.26
C PHE A 85 18.77 -41.65 -28.48
N THR A 86 18.68 -42.82 -29.13
CA THR A 86 19.62 -43.91 -28.89
C THR A 86 20.42 -44.11 -30.16
N ILE A 87 21.59 -43.47 -30.27
CA ILE A 87 22.53 -43.72 -31.37
C ILE A 87 23.11 -45.11 -31.12
N THR A 88 22.58 -46.15 -31.78
CA THR A 88 23.28 -47.43 -31.88
C THR A 88 24.46 -47.25 -32.81
N ALA A 89 25.64 -46.97 -32.24
CA ALA A 89 26.90 -47.06 -32.96
C ALA A 89 27.15 -48.54 -33.30
N LYS A 90 26.76 -48.96 -34.51
CA LYS A 90 27.25 -50.21 -35.10
C LYS A 90 28.64 -49.92 -35.68
N ALA A 91 29.67 -50.22 -34.89
CA ALA A 91 31.03 -50.29 -35.40
C ALA A 91 31.08 -51.36 -36.49
N SER A 92 31.33 -50.92 -37.73
CA SER A 92 31.58 -51.78 -38.88
C SER A 92 33.04 -52.22 -38.85
N ALA A 93 33.27 -53.44 -39.36
CA ALA A 93 34.49 -54.25 -39.31
C ALA A 93 35.75 -53.59 -39.90
#